data_AF-A0A2V7VFK9-F1
#
_entry.id   AF-A0A2V7VFK9-F1
#
_cell.length_a   1.000
_cell.length_b   1.000
_cell.length_c   1.000
_cell.angle_alpha   90.00
_cell.angle_beta   90.00
_cell.angle_gamma   90.00
#
_symmetry.space_group_name_H-M   'P 1'
#
loop_
_entity.id
_entity.type
_entity.pdbx_description
1 polymer ?
#
loop_
_entity_poly.entity_id
_entity_poly.type
_entity_poly.pdbx_seq_one_letter_code
_entity_poly.pdbx_strand_id
1 'polypeptide(L)'
;MAYVVFAENQLRARDRLLALQFEEEIGASANWLEDTLGCRIQLNESALSEDEVVSVELYQPGWVTRVGLPLAASRSDIRRRAEAALHSRRAR
;
A
#
# COMPACT_ATOMS: atom_id res chain seq x y z
N MET A 1 -0.56 -19.04 4.54
CA MET A 1 0.05 -17.70 4.46
C MET A 1 -0.83 -16.87 3.55
N ALA A 2 -1.34 -15.74 4.04
CA ALA A 2 -1.93 -14.74 3.17
C ALA A 2 -0.91 -14.32 2.12
N TYR A 3 -1.37 -14.19 0.88
CA TYR A 3 -0.61 -13.56 -0.18
C TYR A 3 -1.27 -12.22 -0.50
N VAL A 4 -0.44 -11.19 -0.72
CA VAL A 4 -0.91 -9.90 -1.21
C VAL A 4 -0.98 -9.98 -2.73
N VAL A 5 -2.16 -9.73 -3.29
CA VAL A 5 -2.38 -9.66 -4.74
C VAL A 5 -2.34 -8.20 -5.16
N PHE A 6 -1.25 -7.81 -5.81
CA PHE A 6 -1.11 -6.47 -6.41
C PHE A 6 -1.86 -6.42 -7.74
N ALA A 7 -3.11 -5.95 -7.72
CA ALA A 7 -3.93 -5.85 -8.92
C ALA A 7 -3.49 -4.69 -9.83
N GLU A 8 -2.95 -3.62 -9.25
CA GLU A 8 -2.40 -2.48 -9.96
C GLU A 8 -1.22 -1.91 -9.18
N ASN A 9 -0.11 -1.60 -9.87
CA ASN A 9 0.99 -0.85 -9.28
C ASN A 9 1.57 0.13 -10.29
N GLN A 10 1.06 1.37 -10.27
CA GLN A 10 1.46 2.43 -11.19
C GLN A 10 2.92 2.87 -11.00
N LEU A 11 3.52 2.61 -9.83
CA LEU A 11 4.94 2.88 -9.62
C LEU A 11 5.81 2.08 -10.57
N ARG A 12 5.38 0.89 -11.02
CA ARG A 12 6.19 0.04 -11.91
C ARG A 12 6.56 0.73 -13.22
N ALA A 13 5.70 1.62 -13.73
CA ALA A 13 5.95 2.38 -14.94
C ALA A 13 6.90 3.58 -14.72
N ARG A 14 6.99 4.08 -13.48
CA ARG A 14 7.77 5.27 -13.11
C ARG A 14 9.13 4.91 -12.52
N ASP A 15 9.13 4.07 -11.48
CA ASP A 15 10.31 3.59 -10.77
C ASP A 15 10.07 2.15 -10.29
N ARG A 16 10.75 1.20 -10.94
CA ARG A 16 10.61 -0.23 -10.64
C ARG A 16 11.18 -0.60 -9.26
N LEU A 17 12.24 0.07 -8.80
CA LEU A 17 12.83 -0.21 -7.49
C LEU A 17 11.90 0.27 -6.37
N LEU A 18 11.33 1.47 -6.54
CA LEU A 18 10.34 1.99 -5.62
C LEU A 18 9.08 1.12 -5.59
N ALA A 19 8.61 0.67 -6.76
CA ALA A 19 7.48 -0.25 -6.85
C ALA A 19 7.71 -1.54 -6.05
N LEU A 20 8.89 -2.17 -6.22
CA LEU A 20 9.28 -3.37 -5.47
C LEU A 20 9.36 -3.10 -3.97
N GLN A 21 9.92 -1.95 -3.58
CA GLN A 21 9.99 -1.55 -2.18
C GLN A 21 8.59 -1.45 -1.55
N PHE A 22 7.63 -0.85 -2.23
CA PHE A 22 6.25 -0.79 -1.76
C PHE A 22 5.64 -2.19 -1.64
N GLU A 23 5.82 -3.04 -2.64
CA GLU A 23 5.31 -4.41 -2.64
C GLU A 23 5.89 -5.26 -1.49
N GLU A 24 7.20 -5.16 -1.25
CA GLU A 24 7.89 -5.84 -0.15
C GLU A 24 7.34 -5.42 1.22
N GLU A 25 7.26 -4.11 1.47
CA GLU A 25 6.85 -3.59 2.78
C GLU A 25 5.36 -3.81 3.06
N ILE A 26 4.50 -3.70 2.03
CA ILE A 26 3.08 -4.04 2.14
C ILE A 26 2.91 -5.55 2.36
N GLY A 27 3.65 -6.38 1.62
CA GLY A 27 3.67 -7.82 1.82
C GLY A 27 4.05 -8.22 3.25
N ALA A 28 5.09 -7.58 3.80
CA ALA A 28 5.52 -7.78 5.17
C ALA A 28 4.45 -7.36 6.20
N SER A 29 3.76 -6.24 5.97
CA SER A 29 2.70 -5.74 6.86
C SER A 29 1.48 -6.67 6.96
N ALA A 30 1.26 -7.50 5.93
CA ALA A 30 0.15 -8.42 5.80
C ALA A 30 0.47 -9.85 6.24
N ASN A 31 1.69 -10.15 6.71
CA ASN A 31 2.15 -11.52 6.97
C ASN A 31 1.36 -12.25 8.07
N TRP A 32 0.69 -11.52 8.97
CA TRP A 32 -0.15 -12.08 10.02
C TRP A 32 -1.58 -12.39 9.56
N LEU A 33 -1.97 -11.98 8.34
CA LEU A 33 -3.28 -12.30 7.80
C LEU A 33 -3.34 -13.78 7.40
N GLU A 34 -4.51 -14.38 7.61
CA GLU A 34 -4.81 -15.74 7.15
C GLU A 34 -5.42 -15.73 5.73
N ASP A 35 -6.13 -14.65 5.40
CA ASP A 35 -6.83 -14.46 4.12
C ASP A 35 -6.01 -13.65 3.11
N THR A 36 -6.25 -13.89 1.81
CA THR A 36 -5.72 -13.08 0.71
C THR A 36 -6.10 -11.60 0.86
N LEU A 37 -5.13 -10.72 0.62
CA LEU A 37 -5.30 -9.27 0.63
C LEU A 37 -5.12 -8.70 -0.79
N GLY A 38 -6.11 -8.00 -1.31
CA GLY A 38 -5.96 -7.23 -2.54
C GLY A 38 -5.26 -5.89 -2.27
N CYS A 39 -4.38 -5.48 -3.17
CA CYS A 39 -3.67 -4.21 -3.10
C CYS A 39 -3.67 -3.50 -4.45
N ARG A 40 -3.93 -2.18 -4.44
CA ARG A 40 -3.71 -1.27 -5.57
C ARG A 40 -2.82 -0.12 -5.13
N ILE A 41 -1.80 0.17 -5.94
CA ILE A 41 -0.86 1.26 -5.71
C ILE A 41 -0.98 2.23 -6.88
N GLN A 42 -1.41 3.46 -6.59
CA GLN A 42 -1.73 4.48 -7.57
C GLN A 42 -0.94 5.76 -7.28
N LEU A 43 -0.43 6.38 -8.34
CA LEU A 43 0.24 7.67 -8.26
C LEU A 43 -0.80 8.78 -8.32
N ASN A 44 -0.89 9.59 -7.28
CA ASN A 44 -1.67 10.81 -7.29
C ASN A 44 -0.73 11.99 -7.55
N GLU A 45 -0.66 12.39 -8.81
CA GLU A 45 -0.09 13.65 -9.24
C GLU A 45 -1.12 14.75 -8.95
N SER A 46 -1.17 15.22 -7.71
CA SER A 46 -2.05 16.33 -7.37
C SER A 46 -1.42 17.62 -7.92
N ALA A 47 -2.03 18.22 -8.94
CA ALA A 47 -1.54 19.46 -9.57
C ALA A 47 -1.42 20.67 -8.59
N LEU A 48 -1.87 20.52 -7.35
CA LEU A 48 -1.89 21.54 -6.30
C LEU A 48 -0.81 21.35 -5.22
N SER A 49 -0.04 20.25 -5.28
CA SER A 49 1.01 19.92 -4.30
C SER A 49 2.29 19.57 -5.04
N GLU A 50 3.42 20.17 -4.66
CA GLU A 50 4.73 19.77 -5.18
C GLU A 50 5.11 18.35 -4.74
N ASP A 51 4.55 17.89 -3.63
CA ASP A 51 4.77 16.52 -3.15
C ASP A 51 3.87 15.52 -3.88
N GLU A 52 4.51 14.63 -4.64
CA GLU A 52 3.86 13.47 -5.23
C GLU A 52 3.45 12.47 -4.15
N VAL A 53 2.19 12.04 -4.19
CA VAL A 53 1.62 11.12 -3.20
C VAL A 53 1.24 9.82 -3.87
N VAL A 54 1.63 8.71 -3.26
CA VAL A 54 1.20 7.35 -3.60
C VAL A 54 -0.01 7.00 -2.75
N SER A 55 -1.12 6.65 -3.39
CA SER A 55 -2.26 6.03 -2.74
C SER A 55 -2.11 4.52 -2.75
N VAL A 56 -2.13 3.91 -1.57
CA VAL A 56 -2.20 2.46 -1.39
C VAL A 56 -3.59 2.09 -0.90
N GLU A 57 -4.34 1.37 -1.71
CA GLU A 57 -5.64 0.81 -1.37
C GLU A 57 -5.48 -0.67 -1.04
N LEU A 58 -5.96 -1.07 0.14
CA LEU A 58 -5.97 -2.45 0.61
C LEU A 58 -7.42 -2.90 0.72
N TYR A 59 -7.75 -4.07 0.18
CA TYR A 59 -9.14 -4.53 0.11
C TYR A 59 -9.29 -6.04 0.24
N GLN A 60 -10.43 -6.42 0.82
CA GLN A 60 -10.92 -7.79 0.97
C GLN A 60 -12.44 -7.78 0.79
N PRO A 61 -13.10 -8.94 0.62
CA PRO A 61 -14.57 -8.98 0.55
C PRO A 61 -15.22 -8.27 1.74
N GLY A 62 -16.00 -7.22 1.47
CA GLY A 62 -16.70 -6.43 2.49
C GLY A 62 -15.84 -5.39 3.24
N TRP A 63 -14.57 -5.21 2.88
CA TRP A 63 -13.69 -4.23 3.54
C TRP A 63 -12.71 -3.59 2.56
N VAL A 64 -12.57 -2.27 2.64
CA VAL A 64 -11.58 -1.50 1.90
C VAL A 64 -11.05 -0.38 2.78
N THR A 65 -9.74 -0.11 2.67
CA THR A 65 -9.10 1.04 3.29
C THR A 65 -8.08 1.63 2.33
N ARG A 66 -7.75 2.91 2.51
CA ARG A 66 -6.76 3.61 1.69
C ARG A 66 -5.84 4.45 2.56
N VAL A 67 -4.56 4.43 2.23
CA VAL A 67 -3.55 5.30 2.85
C VAL A 67 -2.77 6.07 1.79
N GLY A 68 -2.52 7.34 2.07
CA GLY A 68 -1.61 8.18 1.29
C GLY A 68 -0.20 8.15 1.90
N LEU A 69 0.79 7.98 1.04
CA LEU A 69 2.21 7.98 1.37
C LEU A 69 2.93 8.96 0.44
N PRO A 70 3.87 9.79 0.91
CA PRO A 70 4.74 10.53 0.00
C PRO A 70 5.50 9.57 -0.92
N LEU A 71 5.80 9.97 -2.16
CA LEU A 71 6.59 9.15 -3.09
C LEU A 71 7.97 8.82 -2.50
N ALA A 72 8.55 9.77 -1.76
CA ALA A 72 9.82 9.64 -1.06
C ALA A 72 9.71 8.91 0.30
N ALA A 73 8.60 8.23 0.60
CA ALA A 73 8.43 7.53 1.86
C ALA A 73 9.51 6.45 2.09
N SER A 74 10.04 6.41 3.32
CA SER A 74 10.99 5.36 3.72
C SER A 74 10.30 4.00 3.82
N ARG A 75 11.08 2.91 3.74
CA ARG A 75 10.58 1.53 3.95
C ARG A 75 9.77 1.38 5.24
N SER A 76 10.31 1.93 6.34
CA SER A 76 9.66 1.88 7.64
C SER A 76 8.35 2.67 7.69
N ASP A 77 8.26 3.80 6.96
CA ASP A 77 7.01 4.56 6.87
C ASP A 77 5.95 3.84 6.06
N ILE A 78 6.33 3.22 4.93
CA ILE A 78 5.43 2.39 4.11
C ILE A 78 4.85 1.28 4.97
N ARG A 79 5.72 0.51 5.66
CA ARG A 79 5.29 -0.59 6.53
C ARG A 79 4.37 -0.11 7.65
N ARG A 80 4.79 0.91 8.41
CA ARG A 80 4.01 1.43 9.54
C ARG A 80 2.62 1.92 9.13
N ARG A 81 2.51 2.58 7.97
CA ARG A 81 1.23 3.07 7.45
C ARG A 81 0.34 1.93 6.95
N ALA A 82 0.90 0.94 6.26
CA ALA A 82 0.16 -0.25 5.82
C ALA A 82 -0.34 -1.08 7.01
N GLU A 83 0.49 -1.31 8.04
CA GLU A 83 0.10 -1.99 9.28
C GLU A 83 -1.03 -1.24 10.00
N ALA A 84 -0.90 0.08 10.16
CA ALA A 84 -1.95 0.90 10.78
C ALA A 84 -3.28 0.80 10.01
N ALA A 85 -3.23 0.77 8.68
CA ALA A 85 -4.40 0.60 7.83
C ALA A 85 -5.06 -0.77 8.05
N LEU A 86 -4.26 -1.84 8.11
CA LEU A 86 -4.74 -3.21 8.36
C LEU A 86 -5.30 -3.38 9.77
N HIS A 87 -4.68 -2.77 10.78
CA HIS A 87 -5.16 -2.82 12.16
C HIS A 87 -6.48 -2.08 12.37
N SER A 88 -6.81 -1.08 11.54
CA SER A 88 -8.11 -0.43 11.57
C SER A 88 -9.29 -1.40 11.31
N ARG A 89 -9.04 -2.52 10.61
CA ARG A 89 -10.01 -3.62 10.45
C ARG A 89 -10.33 -4.32 11.78
N ARG A 90 -9.32 -4.53 12.62
CA ARG A 90 -9.44 -5.32 13.86
C ARG A 90 -10.17 -4.58 14.98
N ALA A 91 -10.30 -3.26 14.85
CA ALA A 91 -11.03 -2.39 15.78
C ALA A 91 -12.54 -2.27 15.47
N ARG A 92 -13.01 -2.89 14.39
CA ARG A 92 -14.44 -2.98 14.01
C ARG A 92 -14.95 -4.39 14.24
#